data_AF-Q111M0-F1
#
_entry.id   AF-Q111M0-F1
#
_cell.length_a   1.000
_cell.length_b   1.000
_cell.length_c   1.000
_cell.angle_alpha   90.00
_cell.angle_beta   90.00
_cell.angle_gamma   90.00
#
_symmetry.space_group_name_H-M   'P 1'
#
loop_
_entity.id
_entity.type
_entity.pdbx_description
1 polymer ?
#
loop_
_entity_poly.entity_id
_entity_poly.type
_entity_poly.pdbx_seq_one_letter_code
_entity_poly.pdbx_strand_id
1 'polypeptide(L)'
;MFLKKGQYEIIKTLTAGSFGQTYIAINKHSQPPNQEVVIKKLKPQQNDPYTLQNAERLFKKEVESLKKLGYHKQIPTYIDNFEENNEFYLVQEYIKGKDLTEELKPGNKLSESEVIHLLIDILEVLDFVHKNGVIHRDIKPSNLMRRTEDNQIVLIDFGAVKEVGTVLVNQQGQKTITVIIGTPGYMAGEQGQGHPECASDVYAVGKIAIQALMGVSPNLLAPNLLLRNQNNPELLWRQGVLISQELGNIIDKMVEQNCLLRYHNAGEALQEIKGILPADVEKYAGFWMRLAADLIDKTIIIIGSIIVDFIINDVTVDEAEFMARILVFYIIAGFIYCPVMDSSKTQGTFGKMLMGIKVTDLQRRRIYFDKATKRHSSKFFSYLTLGIGFILASFNKIKRVLHDIIYGCLVIKNI
;
A
#
# COMPACT_ATOMS: atom_id res chain seq x y z
N MET A 1 -2.71 17.54 33.53
CA MET A 1 -4.18 17.71 33.63
C MET A 1 -4.79 16.32 33.70
N PHE A 2 -5.76 16.10 34.59
CA PHE A 2 -6.44 14.81 34.73
C PHE A 2 -7.89 14.91 34.27
N LEU A 3 -8.39 13.85 33.64
CA LEU A 3 -9.79 13.71 33.21
C LEU A 3 -10.41 12.46 33.84
N LYS A 4 -11.73 12.44 33.95
CA LYS A 4 -12.53 11.29 34.45
C LYS A 4 -11.99 10.76 35.79
N LYS A 5 -12.01 11.62 36.82
CA LYS A 5 -11.58 11.30 38.19
C LYS A 5 -10.16 10.72 38.30
N GLY A 6 -9.24 11.17 37.45
CA GLY A 6 -7.84 10.73 37.49
C GLY A 6 -7.52 9.50 36.64
N GLN A 7 -8.50 8.92 35.95
CA GLN A 7 -8.27 7.76 35.08
C GLN A 7 -7.34 8.12 33.90
N TYR A 8 -7.48 9.31 33.34
CA TYR A 8 -6.69 9.76 32.20
C TYR A 8 -5.78 10.93 32.57
N GLU A 9 -4.48 10.76 32.40
CA GLU A 9 -3.46 11.81 32.58
C GLU A 9 -3.05 12.36 31.21
N ILE A 10 -3.38 13.62 30.90
CA ILE A 10 -2.97 14.26 29.65
C ILE A 10 -1.45 14.51 29.66
N ILE A 11 -0.76 13.96 28.67
CA ILE A 11 0.68 14.12 28.45
C ILE A 11 0.96 15.26 27.49
N LYS A 12 0.22 15.32 26.37
CA LYS A 12 0.51 16.23 25.26
C LYS A 12 -0.76 16.62 24.51
N THR A 13 -0.87 17.88 24.13
CA THR A 13 -1.87 18.35 23.15
C THR A 13 -1.33 18.16 21.74
N LEU A 14 -2.05 17.42 20.88
CA LEU A 14 -1.69 17.20 19.48
C LEU A 14 -2.27 18.28 18.56
N THR A 15 -3.51 18.67 18.79
CA THR A 15 -4.20 19.65 17.96
C THR A 15 -5.15 20.46 18.82
N ALA A 16 -5.23 21.76 18.55
CA ALA A 16 -6.20 22.66 19.15
C ALA A 16 -6.89 23.45 18.03
N GLY A 17 -8.20 23.26 17.87
CA GLY A 17 -9.04 23.98 16.93
C GLY A 17 -10.30 24.53 17.60
N SER A 18 -11.05 25.37 16.88
CA SER A 18 -12.28 26.00 17.37
C SER A 18 -13.43 25.03 17.64
N PHE A 19 -13.35 23.80 17.11
CA PHE A 19 -14.38 22.77 17.23
C PHE A 19 -13.93 21.54 18.04
N GLY A 20 -12.68 21.50 18.50
CA GLY A 20 -12.19 20.36 19.27
C GLY A 20 -10.70 20.39 19.55
N GLN A 21 -10.29 19.54 20.48
CA GLN A 21 -8.90 19.38 20.91
C GLN A 21 -8.56 17.89 20.97
N THR A 22 -7.36 17.53 20.51
CA THR A 22 -6.89 16.15 20.56
C THR A 22 -5.68 16.06 21.46
N TYR A 23 -5.67 15.08 22.36
CA TYR A 23 -4.65 14.85 23.37
C TYR A 23 -4.06 13.45 23.24
N ILE A 24 -2.79 13.30 23.60
CA ILE A 24 -2.23 12.03 24.06
C ILE A 24 -2.34 12.02 25.58
N ALA A 25 -2.86 10.91 26.12
CA ALA A 25 -3.00 10.68 27.55
C ALA A 25 -2.54 9.28 27.95
N ILE A 26 -2.24 9.08 29.23
CA ILE A 26 -2.06 7.76 29.84
C ILE A 26 -3.37 7.33 30.48
N ASN A 27 -3.86 6.13 30.14
CA ASN A 27 -4.93 5.47 30.88
C ASN A 27 -4.36 4.73 32.10
N LYS A 28 -4.49 5.31 33.30
CA LYS A 28 -3.95 4.76 34.56
C LYS A 28 -4.63 3.46 34.99
N HIS A 29 -5.85 3.20 34.54
CA HIS A 29 -6.65 2.04 34.94
C HIS A 29 -6.65 0.93 33.89
N SER A 30 -5.85 1.05 32.83
CA SER A 30 -5.72 0.04 31.77
C SER A 30 -5.00 -1.23 32.25
N GLN A 31 -5.23 -2.33 31.54
CA GLN A 31 -4.40 -3.54 31.63
C GLN A 31 -3.91 -3.90 30.22
N PRO A 32 -2.60 -3.83 29.92
CA PRO A 32 -1.49 -3.49 30.82
C PRO A 32 -1.56 -2.04 31.33
N PRO A 33 -1.00 -1.74 32.52
CA PRO A 33 -1.09 -0.42 33.12
C PRO A 33 -0.36 0.64 32.29
N ASN A 34 -0.86 1.88 32.39
CA ASN A 34 -0.32 3.06 31.71
C ASN A 34 -0.32 2.98 30.17
N GLN A 35 -1.33 2.37 29.57
CA GLN A 35 -1.54 2.39 28.12
C GLN A 35 -1.67 3.84 27.61
N GLU A 36 -0.93 4.18 26.55
CA GLU A 36 -1.08 5.44 25.82
C GLU A 36 -2.38 5.43 25.00
N VAL A 37 -3.15 6.52 25.09
CA VAL A 37 -4.44 6.68 24.42
C VAL A 37 -4.54 8.07 23.78
N VAL A 38 -5.39 8.18 22.75
CA VAL A 38 -5.81 9.45 22.19
C VAL A 38 -7.14 9.84 22.79
N ILE A 39 -7.25 11.09 23.26
CA ILE A 39 -8.50 11.66 23.73
C ILE A 39 -8.89 12.81 22.80
N LYS A 40 -10.02 12.67 22.11
CA LYS A 40 -10.63 13.76 21.36
C LYS A 40 -11.70 14.42 22.21
N LYS A 41 -11.54 15.71 22.43
CA LYS A 41 -12.49 16.58 23.09
C LYS A 41 -13.28 17.34 22.03
N LEU A 42 -14.59 17.19 22.04
CA LEU A 42 -15.52 18.04 21.28
C LEU A 42 -16.00 19.16 22.19
N LYS A 43 -15.73 20.40 21.78
CA LYS A 43 -16.16 21.60 22.51
C LYS A 43 -17.25 22.32 21.73
N PRO A 44 -18.47 22.45 22.28
CA PRO A 44 -19.52 23.32 21.73
C PRO A 44 -19.01 24.76 21.64
N GLN A 45 -19.30 25.45 20.53
CA GLN A 45 -18.89 26.85 20.35
C GLN A 45 -19.70 27.82 21.19
N GLN A 46 -20.95 27.44 21.50
CA GLN A 46 -21.89 28.20 22.29
C GLN A 46 -22.56 27.24 23.28
N ASN A 47 -22.88 27.76 24.47
CA ASN A 47 -23.54 27.00 25.54
C ASN A 47 -25.07 27.07 25.43
N ASP A 48 -25.62 27.37 24.26
CA ASP A 48 -27.06 27.33 24.05
C ASP A 48 -27.55 25.88 23.87
N PRO A 49 -28.79 25.56 24.27
CA PRO A 49 -29.31 24.19 24.20
C PRO A 49 -29.27 23.57 22.80
N TYR A 50 -29.38 24.38 21.74
CA TYR A 50 -29.42 23.89 20.37
C TYR A 50 -28.03 23.46 19.87
N THR A 51 -27.01 24.29 20.10
CA THR A 51 -25.62 23.95 19.78
C THR A 51 -25.13 22.76 20.58
N LEU A 52 -25.48 22.67 21.87
CA LEU A 52 -25.15 21.53 22.72
C LEU A 52 -25.78 20.21 22.22
N GLN A 53 -27.07 20.23 21.89
CA GLN A 53 -27.78 19.05 21.37
C GLN A 53 -27.17 18.57 20.04
N ASN A 54 -26.76 19.49 19.17
CA ASN A 54 -26.11 19.13 17.91
C ASN A 54 -24.72 18.53 18.14
N ALA A 55 -23.90 19.12 19.00
CA ALA A 55 -22.59 18.57 19.35
C ALA A 55 -22.71 17.16 19.95
N GLU A 56 -23.66 16.96 20.86
CA GLU A 56 -23.96 15.65 21.44
C GLU A 56 -24.38 14.63 20.38
N ARG A 57 -25.29 15.01 19.47
CA ARG A 57 -25.75 14.15 18.38
C ARG A 57 -24.59 13.69 17.48
N LEU A 58 -23.67 14.58 17.15
CA LEU A 58 -22.49 14.25 16.32
C LEU A 58 -21.52 13.35 17.04
N PHE A 59 -21.24 13.66 18.30
CA PHE A 59 -20.39 12.85 19.15
C PHE A 59 -20.92 11.42 19.28
N LYS A 60 -22.22 11.27 19.55
CA LYS A 60 -22.90 9.96 19.59
C LYS A 60 -22.75 9.21 18.27
N LYS A 61 -22.93 9.88 17.13
CA LYS A 61 -22.73 9.26 15.80
C LYS A 61 -21.30 8.76 15.56
N GLU A 62 -20.27 9.50 15.99
CA GLU A 62 -18.88 9.05 15.87
C GLU A 62 -18.63 7.81 16.75
N VAL A 63 -19.09 7.85 18.00
CA VAL A 63 -19.02 6.72 18.93
C VAL A 63 -19.74 5.49 18.38
N GLU A 64 -20.97 5.65 17.87
CA GLU A 64 -21.76 4.57 17.27
C GLU A 64 -21.08 3.97 16.04
N SER A 65 -20.48 4.80 15.18
CA SER A 65 -19.75 4.33 13.99
C SER A 65 -18.56 3.45 14.40
N LEU A 66 -17.77 3.88 15.38
CA LEU A 66 -16.63 3.09 15.88
C LEU A 66 -17.07 1.80 16.55
N LYS A 67 -18.12 1.85 17.38
CA LYS A 67 -18.69 0.65 18.01
C LYS A 67 -19.22 -0.33 16.97
N LYS A 68 -19.86 0.16 15.90
CA LYS A 68 -20.35 -0.66 14.79
C LYS A 68 -19.21 -1.33 14.02
N LEU A 69 -18.11 -0.61 13.79
CA LEU A 69 -16.92 -1.13 13.11
C LEU A 69 -16.18 -2.18 13.95
N GLY A 70 -16.26 -2.11 15.27
CA GLY A 70 -15.61 -3.08 16.16
C GLY A 70 -14.09 -3.04 16.02
N TYR A 71 -13.45 -4.21 16.04
CA TYR A 71 -12.01 -4.33 15.94
C TYR A 71 -11.54 -4.52 14.49
N HIS A 72 -10.58 -3.70 14.07
CA HIS A 72 -9.84 -3.88 12.82
C HIS A 72 -8.41 -3.34 12.98
N LYS A 73 -7.39 -4.08 12.53
CA LYS A 73 -5.97 -3.72 12.72
C LYS A 73 -5.53 -2.35 12.16
N GLN A 74 -6.32 -1.78 11.25
CA GLN A 74 -6.09 -0.48 10.60
C GLN A 74 -7.11 0.59 11.04
N ILE A 75 -7.84 0.37 12.14
CA ILE A 75 -8.75 1.34 12.74
C ILE A 75 -8.40 1.41 14.24
N PRO A 76 -8.23 2.62 14.84
CA PRO A 76 -7.97 2.72 16.27
C PRO A 76 -9.08 2.07 17.09
N THR A 77 -8.69 1.21 18.03
CA THR A 77 -9.65 0.56 18.92
C THR A 77 -10.38 1.62 19.77
N TYR A 78 -11.72 1.55 19.80
CA TYR A 78 -12.53 2.33 20.74
C TYR A 78 -12.28 1.84 22.18
N ILE A 79 -12.01 2.76 23.10
CA ILE A 79 -11.72 2.43 24.50
C ILE A 79 -12.85 2.90 25.41
N ASP A 80 -13.25 4.16 25.29
CA ASP A 80 -14.21 4.77 26.21
C ASP A 80 -14.82 6.05 25.61
N ASN A 81 -15.94 6.48 26.17
CA ASN A 81 -16.46 7.82 25.94
C ASN A 81 -17.09 8.36 27.23
N PHE A 82 -16.91 9.65 27.50
CA PHE A 82 -17.48 10.28 28.69
C PHE A 82 -17.79 11.75 28.46
N GLU A 83 -18.55 12.32 29.38
CA GLU A 83 -18.89 13.74 29.43
C GLU A 83 -18.35 14.31 30.75
N GLU A 84 -17.71 15.47 30.69
CA GLU A 84 -17.23 16.20 31.86
C GLU A 84 -17.35 17.69 31.56
N ASN A 85 -18.00 18.47 32.45
CA ASN A 85 -18.22 19.90 32.28
C ASN A 85 -18.93 20.31 30.97
N ASN A 86 -19.96 19.55 30.53
CA ASN A 86 -20.67 19.75 29.25
C ASN A 86 -19.77 19.64 28.00
N GLU A 87 -18.63 18.97 28.13
CA GLU A 87 -17.72 18.68 27.02
C GLU A 87 -17.67 17.17 26.81
N PHE A 88 -17.60 16.75 25.56
CA PHE A 88 -17.66 15.34 25.18
C PHE A 88 -16.27 14.82 24.84
N TYR A 89 -15.92 13.65 25.37
CA TYR A 89 -14.60 13.05 25.25
C TYR A 89 -14.68 11.64 24.68
N LEU A 90 -14.01 11.41 23.56
CA LEU A 90 -13.85 10.10 22.93
C LEU A 90 -12.42 9.62 23.17
N VAL A 91 -12.28 8.41 23.69
CA VAL A 91 -10.98 7.78 23.98
C VAL A 91 -10.75 6.61 23.03
N GLN A 92 -9.59 6.60 22.38
CA GLN A 92 -9.19 5.60 21.40
C GLN A 92 -7.75 5.17 21.63
N GLU A 93 -7.38 4.04 21.03
CA GLU A 93 -6.00 3.60 20.91
C GLU A 93 -5.10 4.70 20.32
N TYR A 94 -3.93 4.92 20.93
CA TYR A 94 -2.91 5.76 20.34
C TYR A 94 -2.12 5.01 19.27
N ILE A 95 -2.15 5.53 18.05
CA ILE A 95 -1.38 5.00 16.94
C ILE A 95 -0.06 5.75 16.86
N LYS A 96 1.04 5.06 17.16
CA LYS A 96 2.38 5.63 16.98
C LYS A 96 2.75 5.61 15.51
N GLY A 97 2.92 6.79 14.92
CA GLY A 97 3.14 6.94 13.49
C GLY A 97 3.24 8.38 13.04
N LYS A 98 3.26 8.55 11.72
CA LYS A 98 3.19 9.85 11.05
C LYS A 98 1.99 9.83 10.11
N ASP A 99 1.26 10.93 10.03
CA ASP A 99 0.20 11.03 9.02
C ASP A 99 0.79 11.32 7.63
N LEU A 100 0.01 11.02 6.59
CA LEU A 100 0.49 11.13 5.21
C LEU A 100 0.77 12.58 4.78
N THR A 101 0.40 13.63 5.54
CA THR A 101 0.83 15.00 5.20
C THR A 101 2.34 15.17 5.30
N GLU A 102 3.00 14.38 6.15
CA GLU A 102 4.46 14.36 6.24
C GLU A 102 5.14 13.67 5.05
N GLU A 103 4.44 12.72 4.40
CA GLU A 103 4.92 11.95 3.25
C GLU A 103 4.61 12.68 1.92
N LEU A 104 3.41 13.25 1.81
CA LEU A 104 2.89 13.90 0.60
C LEU A 104 3.15 15.41 0.60
N LYS A 105 4.38 15.81 0.97
CA LYS A 105 4.80 17.21 0.94
C LYS A 105 4.91 17.71 -0.50
N PRO A 106 4.56 18.98 -0.78
CA PRO A 106 4.76 19.58 -2.10
C PRO A 106 6.22 19.41 -2.56
N GLY A 107 6.41 19.03 -3.83
CA GLY A 107 7.70 18.72 -4.42
C GLY A 107 8.11 17.24 -4.30
N ASN A 108 7.50 16.46 -3.40
CA ASN A 108 7.74 15.03 -3.30
C ASN A 108 6.74 14.26 -4.16
N LYS A 109 7.21 13.65 -5.24
CA LYS A 109 6.39 12.81 -6.14
C LYS A 109 6.61 11.34 -5.83
N LEU A 110 5.52 10.60 -5.65
CA LEU A 110 5.59 9.14 -5.53
C LEU A 110 5.62 8.50 -6.91
N SER A 111 6.37 7.41 -7.04
CA SER A 111 6.33 6.56 -8.22
C SER A 111 4.99 5.85 -8.34
N GLU A 112 4.67 5.40 -9.55
CA GLU A 112 3.48 4.59 -9.82
C GLU A 112 3.35 3.39 -8.85
N SER A 113 4.45 2.66 -8.62
CA SER A 113 4.43 1.51 -7.70
C SER A 113 4.13 1.91 -6.25
N GLU A 114 4.61 3.06 -5.80
CA GLU A 114 4.33 3.57 -4.46
C GLU A 114 2.88 4.01 -4.33
N VAL A 115 2.32 4.66 -5.36
CA VAL A 115 0.89 5.05 -5.40
C VAL A 115 -0.03 3.84 -5.44
N ILE A 116 0.31 2.77 -6.18
CA ILE A 116 -0.46 1.53 -6.16
C ILE A 116 -0.51 0.93 -4.75
N HIS A 117 0.63 0.88 -4.06
CA HIS A 117 0.67 0.37 -2.68
C HIS A 117 -0.11 1.25 -1.71
N LEU A 118 0.00 2.57 -1.87
CA LEU A 118 -0.75 3.55 -1.08
C LEU A 118 -2.26 3.34 -1.26
N LEU A 119 -2.72 3.23 -2.50
CA LEU A 119 -4.12 2.99 -2.84
C LEU A 119 -4.63 1.69 -2.21
N ILE A 120 -3.88 0.59 -2.32
CA ILE A 120 -4.28 -0.69 -1.73
C ILE A 120 -4.44 -0.58 -0.22
N ASP A 121 -3.46 -0.01 0.47
CA ASP A 121 -3.45 0.08 1.93
C ASP A 121 -4.63 0.90 2.45
N ILE A 122 -4.97 2.01 1.77
CA ILE A 122 -6.15 2.84 2.10
C ILE A 122 -7.45 2.12 1.76
N LEU A 123 -7.55 1.53 0.56
CA LEU A 123 -8.78 0.90 0.09
C LEU A 123 -9.11 -0.39 0.86
N GLU A 124 -8.12 -1.12 1.38
CA GLU A 124 -8.33 -2.31 2.21
C GLU A 124 -9.08 -2.00 3.50
N VAL A 125 -8.64 -0.98 4.25
CA VAL A 125 -9.36 -0.56 5.46
C VAL A 125 -10.72 0.06 5.12
N LEU A 126 -10.81 0.80 4.00
CA LEU A 126 -12.06 1.46 3.60
C LEU A 126 -13.12 0.47 3.08
N ASP A 127 -12.72 -0.63 2.44
CA ASP A 127 -13.61 -1.74 2.07
C ASP A 127 -14.27 -2.36 3.31
N PHE A 128 -13.50 -2.58 4.39
CA PHE A 128 -14.05 -3.01 5.67
C PHE A 128 -15.07 -2.01 6.24
N VAL A 129 -14.76 -0.70 6.18
CA VAL A 129 -15.66 0.37 6.64
C VAL A 129 -16.98 0.35 5.86
N HIS A 130 -16.91 0.30 4.53
CA HIS A 130 -18.09 0.29 3.66
C HIS A 130 -18.93 -0.97 3.81
N LYS A 131 -18.32 -2.15 3.96
CA LYS A 131 -19.04 -3.42 4.20
C LYS A 131 -19.83 -3.42 5.51
N ASN A 132 -19.37 -2.65 6.50
CA ASN A 132 -20.10 -2.42 7.74
C ASN A 132 -21.13 -1.27 7.63
N GLY A 133 -21.40 -0.76 6.42
CA GLY A 133 -22.40 0.29 6.17
C GLY A 133 -22.05 1.61 6.87
N VAL A 134 -20.76 1.94 6.95
CA VAL A 134 -20.26 3.22 7.44
C VAL A 134 -19.62 3.95 6.26
N ILE A 135 -19.80 5.27 6.19
CA ILE A 135 -19.13 6.16 5.22
C ILE A 135 -18.26 7.10 6.06
N HIS A 136 -16.97 7.20 5.73
CA HIS A 136 -15.99 7.95 6.50
C HIS A 136 -16.15 9.47 6.35
N ARG A 137 -16.39 9.98 5.14
CA ARG A 137 -16.70 11.38 4.80
C ARG A 137 -15.56 12.40 4.95
N ASP A 138 -14.46 12.09 5.62
CA ASP A 138 -13.30 12.99 5.70
C ASP A 138 -11.97 12.28 5.41
N ILE A 139 -11.94 11.49 4.32
CA ILE A 139 -10.70 10.88 3.85
C ILE A 139 -9.74 11.96 3.33
N LYS A 140 -8.56 12.03 3.92
CA LYS A 140 -7.48 12.96 3.57
C LYS A 140 -6.15 12.51 4.20
N PRO A 141 -5.00 13.04 3.76
CA PRO A 141 -3.69 12.61 4.27
C PRO A 141 -3.53 12.72 5.79
N SER A 142 -4.07 13.76 6.44
CA SER A 142 -3.97 13.94 7.89
C SER A 142 -4.82 12.97 8.72
N ASN A 143 -5.75 12.25 8.06
CA ASN A 143 -6.58 11.21 8.68
C ASN A 143 -6.07 9.79 8.33
N LEU A 144 -4.91 9.67 7.70
CA LEU A 144 -4.28 8.40 7.34
C LEU A 144 -2.91 8.35 8.00
N MET A 145 -2.78 7.54 9.05
CA MET A 145 -1.56 7.44 9.85
C MET A 145 -0.75 6.21 9.47
N ARG A 146 0.48 6.40 9.02
CA ARG A 146 1.43 5.32 8.81
C ARG A 146 2.02 4.88 10.15
N ARG A 147 1.61 3.70 10.61
CA ARG A 147 2.05 3.10 11.87
C ARG A 147 3.52 2.71 11.79
N THR A 148 4.31 3.07 12.80
CA THR A 148 5.77 2.81 12.81
C THR A 148 6.13 1.34 12.91
N GLU A 149 5.28 0.53 13.56
CA GLU A 149 5.56 -0.89 13.84
C GLU A 149 5.62 -1.75 12.57
N ASP A 150 4.66 -1.58 11.66
CA ASP A 150 4.47 -2.44 10.49
C ASP A 150 4.29 -1.68 9.17
N ASN A 151 4.43 -0.35 9.21
CA ASN A 151 4.33 0.55 8.07
C ASN A 151 2.95 0.55 7.37
N GLN A 152 1.91 0.00 8.00
CA GLN A 152 0.53 0.01 7.50
C GLN A 152 -0.15 1.35 7.75
N ILE A 153 -1.06 1.72 6.86
CA ILE A 153 -1.95 2.86 7.06
C ILE A 153 -3.08 2.47 8.00
N VAL A 154 -3.21 3.27 9.05
CA VAL A 154 -4.33 3.23 9.99
C VAL A 154 -5.23 4.43 9.67
N LEU A 155 -6.49 4.14 9.37
CA LEU A 155 -7.52 5.14 9.14
C LEU A 155 -7.97 5.70 10.49
N ILE A 156 -7.63 6.96 10.75
CA ILE A 156 -7.98 7.67 11.97
C ILE A 156 -9.08 8.69 11.68
N ASP A 157 -9.77 9.12 12.73
CA ASP A 157 -10.74 10.22 12.64
C ASP A 157 -11.97 9.99 11.75
N PHE A 158 -12.85 9.08 12.22
CA PHE A 158 -14.23 8.87 11.73
C PHE A 158 -15.18 10.04 12.05
N GLY A 159 -14.62 11.23 12.28
CA GLY A 159 -15.31 12.38 12.80
C GLY A 159 -16.37 12.90 11.85
N ALA A 160 -17.63 12.71 12.21
CA ALA A 160 -18.77 13.48 11.69
C ALA A 160 -18.78 14.95 12.19
N VAL A 161 -17.75 15.34 12.95
CA VAL A 161 -17.73 16.50 13.85
C VAL A 161 -17.30 17.81 13.15
N LYS A 162 -16.89 17.74 11.88
CA LYS A 162 -16.58 18.93 11.08
C LYS A 162 -17.87 19.42 10.42
N GLU A 163 -18.77 20.02 11.18
CA GLU A 163 -19.91 20.74 10.59
C GLU A 163 -19.42 22.11 10.09
N VAL A 164 -19.48 22.34 8.78
CA VAL A 164 -19.85 23.67 8.27
C VAL A 164 -21.35 23.59 8.04
N GLY A 165 -22.13 24.06 9.00
CA GLY A 165 -23.58 24.11 8.87
C GLY A 165 -23.97 25.23 7.91
N THR A 166 -24.57 24.89 6.77
CA THR A 166 -25.29 25.87 5.95
C THR A 166 -26.75 25.81 6.36
N VAL A 167 -27.29 26.91 6.87
CA VAL A 167 -28.73 27.02 7.16
C VAL A 167 -29.46 27.16 5.83
N LEU A 168 -30.12 26.09 5.37
CA LEU A 168 -31.07 26.18 4.27
C LEU A 168 -32.44 26.52 4.85
N VAL A 169 -33.08 27.56 4.34
CA VAL A 169 -34.47 27.87 4.69
C VAL A 169 -35.34 27.24 3.62
N ASN A 170 -36.21 26.31 3.98
CA ASN A 170 -37.18 25.76 3.03
C ASN A 170 -38.22 26.82 2.65
N GLN A 171 -39.00 26.58 1.59
CA GLN A 171 -40.02 27.53 1.10
C GLN A 171 -41.13 27.83 2.13
N GLN A 172 -41.19 27.09 3.24
CA GLN A 172 -42.12 27.28 4.36
C GLN A 172 -41.49 28.05 5.54
N GLY A 173 -40.27 28.56 5.40
CA GLY A 173 -39.57 29.31 6.45
C GLY A 173 -38.93 28.43 7.53
N GLN A 174 -38.96 27.10 7.40
CA GLN A 174 -38.26 26.21 8.32
C GLN A 174 -36.77 26.17 7.95
N LYS A 175 -35.93 26.40 8.96
CA LYS A 175 -34.48 26.30 8.87
C LYS A 175 -34.08 24.82 8.95
N THR A 176 -33.70 24.23 7.82
CA THR A 176 -33.07 22.91 7.77
C THR A 176 -31.57 23.12 7.59
N ILE A 177 -30.77 22.73 8.59
CA ILE A 177 -29.31 22.79 8.44
C ILE A 177 -28.87 21.51 7.71
N THR A 178 -28.38 21.66 6.49
CA THR A 178 -27.59 20.60 5.85
C THR A 178 -26.15 20.75 6.33
N VAL A 179 -25.69 19.73 7.06
CA VAL A 179 -24.35 19.68 7.62
C VAL A 179 -23.39 19.19 6.53
N ILE A 180 -22.54 20.08 6.03
CA ILE A 180 -21.49 19.71 5.07
C ILE A 180 -20.28 19.24 5.88
N ILE A 181 -19.86 17.99 5.65
CA ILE A 181 -18.70 17.36 6.29
C ILE A 181 -17.65 17.09 5.21
N GLY A 182 -16.39 17.44 5.45
CA GLY A 182 -15.25 17.10 4.59
C GLY A 182 -14.25 18.25 4.45
N THR A 183 -13.10 17.95 3.84
CA THR A 183 -12.00 18.91 3.67
C THR A 183 -11.92 19.44 2.23
N PRO A 184 -11.86 20.77 2.01
CA PRO A 184 -11.66 21.34 0.67
C PRO A 184 -10.46 20.71 -0.03
N GLY A 185 -10.61 20.36 -1.31
CA GLY A 185 -9.59 19.67 -2.12
C GLY A 185 -9.76 18.14 -2.20
N TYR A 186 -10.43 17.51 -1.22
CA TYR A 186 -10.73 16.06 -1.23
C TYR A 186 -12.23 15.74 -1.24
N MET A 187 -13.07 16.70 -0.79
CA MET A 187 -14.52 16.54 -0.74
C MET A 187 -15.14 16.37 -2.13
N ALA A 188 -15.98 15.36 -2.30
CA ALA A 188 -16.78 15.13 -3.50
C ALA A 188 -17.99 16.08 -3.59
N GLY A 189 -18.48 16.35 -4.81
CA GLY A 189 -19.56 17.32 -5.05
C GLY A 189 -20.87 16.96 -4.35
N GLU A 190 -21.30 15.70 -4.43
CA GLU A 190 -22.50 15.18 -3.77
C GLU A 190 -22.42 15.23 -2.24
N GLN A 191 -21.22 15.03 -1.69
CA GLN A 191 -20.98 15.20 -0.26
C GLN A 191 -21.10 16.66 0.16
N GLY A 192 -20.59 17.59 -0.67
CA GLY A 192 -20.80 19.03 -0.52
C GLY A 192 -22.28 19.44 -0.56
N GLN A 193 -23.12 18.65 -1.22
CA GLN A 193 -24.57 18.82 -1.28
C GLN A 193 -25.33 18.11 -0.14
N GLY A 194 -24.61 17.48 0.80
CA GLY A 194 -25.20 16.78 1.95
C GLY A 194 -25.64 15.34 1.69
N HIS A 195 -25.26 14.76 0.54
CA HIS A 195 -25.61 13.40 0.13
C HIS A 195 -24.35 12.51 -0.02
N PRO A 196 -23.60 12.25 1.07
CA PRO A 196 -22.41 11.41 0.99
C PRO A 196 -22.78 9.95 0.69
N GLU A 197 -22.00 9.33 -0.19
CA GLU A 197 -22.07 7.90 -0.54
C GLU A 197 -20.70 7.24 -0.33
N CYS A 198 -20.62 5.91 -0.37
CA CYS A 198 -19.32 5.21 -0.37
C CYS A 198 -18.41 5.67 -1.52
N ALA A 199 -19.01 6.02 -2.67
CA ALA A 199 -18.32 6.61 -3.80
C ALA A 199 -17.68 7.99 -3.49
N SER A 200 -18.17 8.72 -2.48
CA SER A 200 -17.57 9.98 -2.03
C SER A 200 -16.22 9.75 -1.37
N ASP A 201 -16.07 8.70 -0.57
CA ASP A 201 -14.78 8.33 0.02
C ASP A 201 -13.81 7.84 -1.07
N VAL A 202 -14.29 7.07 -2.06
CA VAL A 202 -13.47 6.66 -3.22
C VAL A 202 -12.91 7.86 -3.98
N TYR A 203 -13.73 8.90 -4.19
CA TYR A 203 -13.28 10.14 -4.80
C TYR A 203 -12.13 10.78 -4.02
N ALA A 204 -12.27 10.90 -2.71
CA ALA A 204 -11.23 11.45 -1.86
C ALA A 204 -9.92 10.63 -1.93
N VAL A 205 -9.99 9.29 -1.98
CA VAL A 205 -8.82 8.42 -2.21
C VAL A 205 -8.18 8.70 -3.58
N GLY A 206 -8.98 8.86 -4.64
CA GLY A 206 -8.48 9.22 -5.97
C GLY A 206 -7.75 10.58 -5.97
N LYS A 207 -8.26 11.57 -5.23
CA LYS A 207 -7.61 12.88 -5.04
C LYS A 207 -6.26 12.76 -4.33
N ILE A 208 -6.14 11.87 -3.35
CA ILE A 208 -4.87 11.57 -2.66
C ILE A 208 -3.86 10.95 -3.65
N ALA A 209 -4.30 10.03 -4.52
CA ALA A 209 -3.42 9.45 -5.53
C ALA A 209 -2.90 10.50 -6.52
N ILE A 210 -3.76 11.38 -7.01
CA ILE A 210 -3.37 12.51 -7.88
C ILE A 210 -2.36 13.42 -7.15
N GLN A 211 -2.62 13.75 -5.89
CA GLN A 211 -1.71 14.54 -5.08
C GLN A 211 -0.32 13.90 -4.99
N ALA A 212 -0.28 12.59 -4.70
CA ALA A 212 0.96 11.83 -4.54
C ALA A 212 1.75 11.75 -5.85
N LEU A 213 1.07 11.56 -6.98
CA LEU A 213 1.68 11.49 -8.30
C LEU A 213 2.23 12.84 -8.76
N MET A 214 1.48 13.92 -8.54
CA MET A 214 1.87 15.25 -8.98
C MET A 214 2.85 15.93 -8.00
N GLY A 215 2.87 15.52 -6.73
CA GLY A 215 3.65 16.15 -5.67
C GLY A 215 3.20 17.59 -5.39
N VAL A 216 1.89 17.85 -5.43
CA VAL A 216 1.31 19.20 -5.27
C VAL A 216 0.63 19.40 -3.92
N SER A 217 0.43 20.66 -3.55
CA SER A 217 -0.37 21.02 -2.37
C SER A 217 -1.85 20.68 -2.58
N PRO A 218 -2.59 20.29 -1.52
CA PRO A 218 -4.03 20.02 -1.61
C PRO A 218 -4.84 21.17 -2.20
N ASN A 219 -4.41 22.42 -1.98
CA ASN A 219 -5.09 23.61 -2.50
C ASN A 219 -5.04 23.71 -4.04
N LEU A 220 -4.07 23.04 -4.66
CA LEU A 220 -3.94 22.97 -6.12
C LEU A 220 -4.76 21.83 -6.73
N LEU A 221 -5.36 20.96 -5.91
CA LEU A 221 -6.28 19.92 -6.35
C LEU A 221 -7.67 20.48 -6.73
N ALA A 222 -7.74 21.70 -7.26
CA ALA A 222 -8.99 22.34 -7.62
C ALA A 222 -9.75 21.54 -8.71
N PRO A 223 -11.09 21.70 -8.83
CA PRO A 223 -11.90 20.95 -9.78
C PRO A 223 -11.45 21.09 -11.25
N ASN A 224 -10.76 22.18 -11.58
CA ASN A 224 -10.20 22.41 -12.90
C ASN A 224 -9.20 21.33 -13.35
N LEU A 225 -8.46 20.70 -12.44
CA LEU A 225 -7.56 19.58 -12.79
C LEU A 225 -8.29 18.32 -13.27
N LEU A 226 -9.60 18.24 -12.98
CA LEU A 226 -10.48 17.14 -13.39
C LEU A 226 -11.30 17.49 -14.64
N LEU A 227 -10.94 18.57 -15.33
CA LEU A 227 -11.50 18.88 -16.64
C LEU A 227 -10.73 18.13 -17.72
N ARG A 228 -11.38 17.92 -18.85
CA ARG A 228 -10.74 17.46 -20.10
C ARG A 228 -10.30 18.70 -20.89
N ASN A 229 -9.15 18.63 -21.55
CA ASN A 229 -8.77 19.67 -22.50
C ASN A 229 -9.75 19.63 -23.70
N GLN A 230 -10.10 20.78 -24.27
CA GLN A 230 -10.94 20.84 -25.48
C GLN A 230 -10.38 20.00 -26.64
N ASN A 231 -9.06 19.77 -26.65
CA ASN A 231 -8.36 19.00 -27.68
C ASN A 231 -7.85 17.61 -27.22
N ASN A 232 -8.06 17.18 -25.97
CA ASN A 232 -7.59 15.88 -25.48
C ASN A 232 -8.66 15.21 -24.61
N PRO A 233 -9.05 13.95 -24.88
CA PRO A 233 -9.99 13.23 -24.04
C PRO A 233 -9.48 13.00 -22.60
N GLU A 234 -8.18 13.09 -22.32
CA GLU A 234 -7.63 12.87 -20.99
C GLU A 234 -7.88 14.03 -20.01
N LEU A 235 -7.98 13.69 -18.71
CA LEU A 235 -8.07 14.68 -17.64
C LEU A 235 -6.75 15.46 -17.51
N LEU A 236 -6.85 16.76 -17.20
CA LEU A 236 -5.70 17.66 -17.12
C LEU A 236 -4.64 17.22 -16.10
N TRP A 237 -5.02 16.55 -15.01
CA TRP A 237 -4.06 16.09 -13.98
C TRP A 237 -3.00 15.11 -14.52
N ARG A 238 -3.29 14.38 -15.61
CA ARG A 238 -2.34 13.48 -16.27
C ARG A 238 -1.19 14.23 -16.94
N GLN A 239 -1.40 15.50 -17.28
CA GLN A 239 -0.37 16.34 -17.90
C GLN A 239 0.71 16.68 -16.87
N GLY A 240 1.89 16.06 -17.02
CA GLY A 240 3.03 16.28 -16.12
C GLY A 240 3.33 15.13 -15.14
N VAL A 241 2.69 13.98 -15.31
CA VAL A 241 2.95 12.76 -14.56
C VAL A 241 3.28 11.61 -15.53
N LEU A 242 4.29 10.81 -15.21
CA LEU A 242 4.59 9.57 -15.92
C LEU A 242 3.87 8.41 -15.22
N ILE A 243 2.78 7.91 -15.83
CA ILE A 243 1.97 6.79 -15.33
C ILE A 243 1.52 5.88 -16.46
N SER A 244 1.24 4.61 -16.13
CA SER A 244 0.57 3.67 -17.02
C SER A 244 -0.86 4.09 -17.33
N GLN A 245 -1.35 3.66 -18.50
CA GLN A 245 -2.73 3.90 -18.90
C GLN A 245 -3.70 3.16 -17.96
N GLU A 246 -3.33 1.97 -17.51
CA GLU A 246 -4.13 1.15 -16.61
C GLU A 246 -4.38 1.85 -15.28
N LEU A 247 -3.33 2.29 -14.58
CA LEU A 247 -3.49 3.01 -13.31
C LEU A 247 -4.20 4.36 -13.53
N GLY A 248 -3.84 5.09 -14.59
CA GLY A 248 -4.49 6.35 -14.92
C GLY A 248 -6.00 6.20 -15.08
N ASN A 249 -6.46 5.16 -15.79
CA ASN A 249 -7.88 4.93 -16.05
C ASN A 249 -8.65 4.63 -14.77
N ILE A 250 -8.04 3.87 -13.85
CA ILE A 250 -8.63 3.59 -12.55
C ILE A 250 -8.75 4.88 -11.73
N ILE A 251 -7.68 5.68 -11.64
CA ILE A 251 -7.71 6.95 -10.91
C ILE A 251 -8.74 7.92 -11.51
N ASP A 252 -8.82 8.04 -12.84
CA ASP A 252 -9.83 8.85 -13.52
C ASP A 252 -11.25 8.43 -13.12
N LYS A 253 -11.53 7.13 -13.08
CA LYS A 253 -12.82 6.60 -12.65
C LYS A 253 -13.08 6.83 -11.16
N MET A 254 -12.05 6.82 -10.31
CA MET A 254 -12.19 7.17 -8.89
C MET A 254 -12.59 8.64 -8.71
N VAL A 255 -12.13 9.55 -9.57
CA VAL A 255 -12.38 11.00 -9.44
C VAL A 255 -13.45 11.55 -10.40
N GLU A 256 -14.23 10.68 -11.04
CA GLU A 256 -15.32 11.08 -11.93
C GLU A 256 -16.33 11.95 -11.18
N GLN A 257 -16.78 13.05 -11.77
CA GLN A 257 -17.65 14.02 -11.09
C GLN A 257 -19.02 13.40 -10.81
N ASN A 258 -19.56 12.65 -11.77
CA ASN A 258 -20.81 11.91 -11.58
C ASN A 258 -20.55 10.68 -10.70
N CYS A 259 -21.06 10.68 -9.46
CA CYS A 259 -20.89 9.56 -8.52
C CYS A 259 -21.40 8.22 -9.07
N LEU A 260 -22.42 8.22 -9.93
CA LEU A 260 -22.98 7.01 -10.54
C LEU A 260 -22.04 6.34 -11.55
N LEU A 261 -21.03 7.07 -12.05
CA LEU A 261 -20.03 6.56 -12.99
C LEU A 261 -18.71 6.16 -12.30
N ARG A 262 -18.55 6.49 -11.00
CA ARG A 262 -17.42 6.04 -10.18
C ARG A 262 -17.56 4.57 -9.80
N TYR A 263 -16.54 4.04 -9.15
CA TYR A 263 -16.71 2.83 -8.34
C TYR A 263 -17.70 3.09 -7.22
N HIS A 264 -18.63 2.16 -7.03
CA HIS A 264 -19.72 2.33 -6.07
C HIS A 264 -19.22 2.30 -4.62
N ASN A 265 -18.14 1.55 -4.36
CA ASN A 265 -17.51 1.43 -3.05
C ASN A 265 -16.00 1.14 -3.18
N ALA A 266 -15.30 1.19 -2.05
CA ALA A 266 -13.86 0.93 -1.98
C ALA A 266 -13.46 -0.49 -2.40
N GLY A 267 -14.30 -1.49 -2.19
CA GLY A 267 -14.04 -2.87 -2.59
C GLY A 267 -13.92 -3.03 -4.11
N GLU A 268 -14.79 -2.38 -4.87
CA GLU A 268 -14.71 -2.36 -6.35
C GLU A 268 -13.42 -1.69 -6.84
N ALA A 269 -13.09 -0.52 -6.29
CA ALA A 269 -11.83 0.17 -6.64
C ALA A 269 -10.60 -0.67 -6.25
N LEU A 270 -10.63 -1.32 -5.08
CA LEU A 270 -9.56 -2.20 -4.61
C LEU A 270 -9.33 -3.38 -5.55
N GLN A 271 -10.41 -3.97 -6.07
CA GLN A 271 -10.33 -5.09 -6.99
C GLN A 271 -9.61 -4.69 -8.29
N GLU A 272 -9.93 -3.53 -8.86
CA GLU A 272 -9.27 -3.02 -10.07
C GLU A 272 -7.79 -2.70 -9.80
N ILE A 273 -7.48 -2.05 -8.69
CA ILE A 273 -6.08 -1.76 -8.31
C ILE A 273 -5.29 -3.05 -8.05
N LYS A 274 -5.89 -4.08 -7.46
CA LYS A 274 -5.25 -5.40 -7.32
C LYS A 274 -5.12 -6.11 -8.66
N GLY A 275 -6.01 -5.83 -9.62
CA GLY A 275 -5.96 -6.36 -10.98
C GLY A 275 -4.78 -5.84 -11.81
N ILE A 276 -4.30 -4.62 -11.55
CA ILE A 276 -3.09 -4.07 -12.20
C ILE A 276 -1.80 -4.53 -11.55
N LEU A 277 -1.84 -4.97 -10.28
CA LEU A 277 -0.69 -5.63 -9.70
C LEU A 277 -0.47 -6.94 -10.47
N PRO A 278 0.78 -7.23 -10.91
CA PRO A 278 1.08 -8.57 -11.35
C PRO A 278 0.77 -9.49 -10.18
N ALA A 279 -0.21 -10.39 -10.34
CA ALA A 279 -0.75 -11.36 -9.39
C ALA A 279 0.30 -12.36 -8.82
N ASP A 280 1.50 -11.92 -8.44
CA ASP A 280 2.71 -12.69 -8.68
C ASP A 280 3.79 -12.66 -7.61
N VAL A 281 3.60 -12.01 -6.46
CA VAL A 281 4.58 -12.16 -5.36
C VAL A 281 4.70 -13.63 -4.91
N GLU A 282 3.60 -14.38 -5.01
CA GLU A 282 3.58 -15.84 -4.82
C GLU A 282 4.15 -16.63 -6.01
N LYS A 283 4.15 -16.04 -7.21
CA LYS A 283 4.70 -16.64 -8.44
C LYS A 283 6.21 -16.53 -8.53
N TYR A 284 6.89 -15.63 -7.84
CA TYR A 284 8.36 -15.57 -7.92
C TYR A 284 9.04 -16.62 -7.03
N ALA A 285 10.07 -17.27 -7.58
CA ALA A 285 10.87 -18.26 -6.87
C ALA A 285 11.76 -17.58 -5.82
N GLY A 286 11.60 -17.97 -4.56
CA GLY A 286 12.43 -17.46 -3.44
C GLY A 286 13.84 -18.03 -3.45
N PHE A 287 14.67 -17.49 -2.55
CA PHE A 287 16.07 -17.90 -2.39
C PHE A 287 16.23 -19.43 -2.25
N TRP A 288 15.50 -20.06 -1.33
CA TRP A 288 15.63 -21.49 -1.05
C TRP A 288 15.29 -22.39 -2.24
N MET A 289 14.25 -22.06 -3.01
CA MET A 289 13.90 -22.83 -4.22
C MET A 289 14.98 -22.72 -5.29
N ARG A 290 15.54 -21.51 -5.47
CA ARG A 290 16.63 -21.28 -6.42
C ARG A 290 17.91 -22.00 -5.99
N LEU A 291 18.21 -22.01 -4.69
CA LEU A 291 19.36 -22.73 -4.13
C LEU A 291 19.24 -24.23 -4.34
N ALA A 292 18.08 -24.82 -4.03
CA ALA A 292 17.82 -26.23 -4.25
C ALA A 292 17.98 -26.62 -5.73
N ALA A 293 17.40 -25.83 -6.64
CA ALA A 293 17.56 -26.03 -8.09
C ALA A 293 19.04 -25.97 -8.53
N ASP A 294 19.79 -24.97 -8.04
CA ASP A 294 21.21 -24.79 -8.40
C ASP A 294 22.09 -25.93 -7.88
N LEU A 295 21.82 -26.48 -6.68
CA LEU A 295 22.53 -27.64 -6.14
C LEU A 295 22.28 -28.92 -6.96
N ILE A 296 21.03 -29.15 -7.38
CA ILE A 296 20.67 -30.27 -8.25
C ILE A 296 21.43 -30.16 -9.59
N ASP A 297 21.37 -28.98 -10.23
CA ASP A 297 22.03 -28.75 -11.51
C ASP A 297 23.55 -28.92 -11.40
N LYS A 298 24.18 -28.41 -10.34
CA LYS A 298 25.61 -28.58 -10.10
C LYS A 298 26.00 -30.05 -9.95
N THR A 299 25.21 -30.83 -9.23
CA THR A 299 25.44 -32.27 -9.04
C THR A 299 25.40 -33.01 -10.38
N ILE A 300 24.41 -32.71 -11.22
CA ILE A 300 24.27 -33.30 -12.56
C ILE A 300 25.50 -32.97 -13.42
N ILE A 301 25.94 -31.70 -13.44
CA ILE A 301 27.09 -31.27 -14.25
C ILE A 301 28.38 -31.92 -13.74
N ILE A 302 28.58 -32.03 -12.42
CA ILE A 302 29.77 -32.68 -11.84
C ILE A 302 29.82 -34.15 -12.22
N ILE A 303 28.73 -34.90 -12.06
CA ILE A 303 28.66 -36.32 -12.45
C ILE A 303 28.93 -36.48 -13.94
N GLY A 304 28.31 -35.65 -14.78
CA GLY A 304 28.55 -35.65 -16.22
C GLY A 304 30.01 -35.36 -16.58
N SER A 305 30.65 -34.43 -15.87
CA SER A 305 32.06 -34.07 -16.09
C SER A 305 33.00 -35.22 -15.73
N ILE A 306 32.72 -35.94 -14.64
CA ILE A 306 33.48 -37.13 -14.23
C ILE A 306 33.35 -38.25 -15.28
N ILE A 307 32.12 -38.51 -15.76
CA ILE A 307 31.88 -39.53 -16.79
C ILE A 307 32.63 -39.17 -18.08
N VAL A 308 32.57 -37.92 -18.52
CA VAL A 308 33.29 -37.45 -19.71
C VAL A 308 34.81 -37.60 -19.54
N ASP A 309 35.36 -37.26 -18.37
CA ASP A 309 36.79 -37.46 -18.09
C ASP A 309 37.19 -38.93 -18.23
N PHE A 310 36.43 -39.85 -17.63
CA PHE A 310 36.68 -41.31 -17.72
C PHE A 310 36.57 -41.88 -19.14
N ILE A 311 35.81 -41.24 -20.04
CA ILE A 311 35.69 -41.69 -21.44
C ILE A 311 36.88 -41.20 -22.27
N ILE A 312 37.37 -39.98 -22.00
CA ILE A 312 38.36 -39.31 -22.84
C ILE A 312 39.79 -39.61 -22.37
N ASN A 313 40.00 -39.71 -21.06
CA ASN A 313 41.31 -39.79 -20.44
C ASN A 313 41.54 -41.14 -19.76
N ASP A 314 42.79 -41.57 -19.69
CA ASP A 314 43.19 -42.75 -18.94
C ASP A 314 43.15 -42.46 -17.42
N VAL A 315 42.88 -43.49 -16.61
CA VAL A 315 42.58 -43.37 -15.17
C VAL A 315 43.83 -42.97 -14.34
N THR A 316 45.02 -43.07 -14.90
CA THR A 316 46.30 -43.01 -14.18
C THR A 316 46.88 -41.61 -14.03
N VAL A 317 46.09 -40.64 -13.55
CA VAL A 317 46.55 -39.24 -13.42
C VAL A 317 46.58 -38.76 -11.98
N ASP A 318 47.52 -37.87 -11.68
CA ASP A 318 47.63 -37.17 -10.39
C ASP A 318 46.31 -36.50 -10.00
N GLU A 319 46.02 -36.47 -8.68
CA GLU A 319 44.75 -35.96 -8.16
C GLU A 319 44.50 -34.50 -8.57
N ALA A 320 45.54 -33.67 -8.63
CA ALA A 320 45.39 -32.26 -9.00
C ALA A 320 45.02 -32.10 -10.47
N GLU A 321 45.61 -32.90 -11.36
CA GLU A 321 45.29 -32.88 -12.79
C GLU A 321 43.88 -33.40 -13.05
N PHE A 322 43.47 -34.47 -12.35
CA PHE A 322 42.10 -34.98 -12.41
C PHE A 322 41.08 -33.90 -12.01
N MET A 323 41.32 -33.23 -10.88
CA MET A 323 40.44 -32.14 -10.41
C MET A 323 40.42 -30.95 -11.38
N ALA A 324 41.56 -30.60 -11.99
CA ALA A 324 41.63 -29.54 -12.99
C ALA A 324 40.83 -29.87 -14.26
N ARG A 325 40.92 -31.11 -14.76
CA ARG A 325 40.13 -31.55 -15.92
C ARG A 325 38.63 -31.56 -15.63
N ILE A 326 38.21 -32.07 -14.47
CA ILE A 326 36.81 -32.02 -14.04
C ILE A 326 36.33 -30.57 -14.01
N LEU A 327 37.12 -29.64 -13.46
CA LEU A 327 36.75 -28.23 -13.42
C LEU A 327 36.57 -27.64 -14.83
N VAL A 328 37.45 -27.97 -15.78
CA VAL A 328 37.32 -27.53 -17.18
C VAL A 328 36.04 -28.07 -17.81
N PHE A 329 35.77 -29.37 -17.69
CA PHE A 329 34.54 -29.97 -18.20
C PHE A 329 33.29 -29.39 -17.53
N TYR A 330 33.33 -29.15 -16.22
CA TYR A 330 32.24 -28.53 -15.47
C TYR A 330 31.91 -27.12 -15.99
N ILE A 331 32.94 -26.30 -16.25
CA ILE A 331 32.76 -24.95 -16.79
C ILE A 331 32.13 -25.03 -18.18
N ILE A 332 32.71 -25.82 -19.09
CA ILE A 332 32.22 -25.96 -20.47
C ILE A 332 30.77 -26.47 -20.48
N ALA A 333 30.50 -27.54 -19.74
CA ALA A 333 29.17 -28.11 -19.61
C ALA A 333 28.17 -27.10 -19.04
N GLY A 334 28.55 -26.29 -18.05
CA GLY A 334 27.70 -25.23 -17.50
C GLY A 334 27.30 -24.18 -18.54
N PHE A 335 28.24 -23.73 -19.38
CA PHE A 335 28.02 -22.75 -20.45
C PHE A 335 27.20 -23.29 -21.63
N ILE A 336 27.10 -24.61 -21.78
CA ILE A 336 26.22 -25.24 -22.76
C ILE A 336 24.85 -25.52 -22.13
N TYR A 337 24.83 -26.29 -21.05
CA TYR A 337 23.63 -26.79 -20.39
C TYR A 337 22.71 -25.67 -19.90
N CYS A 338 23.23 -24.68 -19.16
CA CYS A 338 22.36 -23.66 -18.57
C CYS A 338 21.70 -22.76 -19.64
N PRO A 339 22.44 -22.17 -20.61
CA PRO A 339 21.83 -21.31 -21.61
C PRO A 339 20.90 -22.06 -22.57
N VAL A 340 21.26 -23.28 -22.99
CA VAL A 340 20.38 -24.12 -23.84
C VAL A 340 19.06 -24.40 -23.13
N MET A 341 19.12 -24.84 -21.88
CA MET A 341 17.91 -25.20 -21.13
C MET A 341 17.05 -23.99 -20.75
N ASP A 342 17.66 -22.91 -20.25
CA ASP A 342 16.92 -21.69 -19.85
C ASP A 342 16.28 -20.98 -21.07
N SER A 343 16.82 -21.16 -22.28
CA SER A 343 16.25 -20.62 -23.53
C SER A 343 15.35 -21.62 -24.30
N SER A 344 15.22 -22.84 -23.80
CA SER A 344 14.39 -23.88 -24.42
C SER A 344 12.89 -23.65 -24.17
N LYS A 345 12.03 -24.55 -24.70
CA LYS A 345 10.58 -24.53 -24.43
C LYS A 345 10.25 -24.78 -22.95
N THR A 346 11.09 -25.50 -22.21
CA THR A 346 10.88 -25.74 -20.77
C THR A 346 11.28 -24.54 -19.92
N GLN A 347 12.09 -23.62 -20.48
CA GLN A 347 12.53 -22.39 -19.83
C GLN A 347 13.25 -22.61 -18.50
N GLY A 348 13.83 -23.79 -18.29
CA GLY A 348 14.49 -24.13 -17.05
C GLY A 348 15.39 -25.34 -17.23
N THR A 349 16.52 -25.30 -16.53
CA THR A 349 17.37 -26.46 -16.29
C THR A 349 16.63 -27.55 -15.53
N PHE A 350 17.16 -28.77 -15.52
CA PHE A 350 16.54 -29.91 -14.86
C PHE A 350 16.27 -29.66 -13.36
N GLY A 351 17.22 -29.07 -12.63
CA GLY A 351 17.01 -28.68 -11.24
C GLY A 351 15.88 -27.66 -11.08
N LYS A 352 15.76 -26.70 -12.01
CA LYS A 352 14.64 -25.74 -12.02
C LYS A 352 13.31 -26.44 -12.32
N MET A 353 13.27 -27.37 -13.26
CA MET A 353 12.08 -28.16 -13.59
C MET A 353 11.61 -28.98 -12.39
N LEU A 354 12.51 -29.64 -11.67
CA LEU A 354 12.21 -30.38 -10.44
C LEU A 354 11.67 -29.48 -9.33
N MET A 355 12.22 -28.27 -9.19
CA MET A 355 11.72 -27.28 -8.24
C MET A 355 10.45 -26.56 -8.72
N GLY A 356 9.91 -26.91 -9.89
CA GLY A 356 8.73 -26.28 -10.47
C GLY A 356 8.94 -24.80 -10.78
N ILE A 357 10.13 -24.39 -11.24
CA ILE A 357 10.46 -23.00 -11.56
C ILE A 357 11.00 -22.86 -12.99
N LYS A 358 10.83 -21.68 -13.58
CA LYS A 358 11.30 -21.33 -14.93
C LYS A 358 11.81 -19.90 -15.02
N VAL A 359 12.65 -19.63 -16.01
CA VAL A 359 13.27 -18.34 -16.31
C VAL A 359 12.53 -17.65 -17.46
N THR A 360 12.20 -16.38 -17.28
CA THR A 360 11.49 -15.57 -18.28
C THR A 360 12.11 -14.19 -18.42
N ASP A 361 11.72 -13.44 -19.47
CA ASP A 361 11.93 -11.99 -19.51
C ASP A 361 10.94 -11.26 -18.57
N LEU A 362 11.03 -9.93 -18.52
CA LEU A 362 10.13 -9.09 -17.71
C LEU A 362 8.66 -9.18 -18.15
N GLN A 363 8.40 -9.58 -19.40
CA GLN A 363 7.08 -9.79 -19.98
C GLN A 363 6.63 -11.26 -19.89
N ARG A 364 7.33 -12.11 -19.11
CA ARG A 364 7.04 -13.55 -18.91
C ARG A 364 7.19 -14.45 -20.14
N ARG A 365 7.89 -13.98 -21.15
CA ARG A 365 8.18 -14.76 -22.35
C ARG A 365 9.47 -15.54 -22.18
N ARG A 366 9.63 -16.55 -23.03
CA ARG A 366 10.88 -17.32 -23.17
C ARG A 366 12.03 -16.39 -23.53
N ILE A 367 13.14 -16.51 -22.80
CA ILE A 367 14.36 -15.78 -23.12
C ILE A 367 15.10 -16.43 -24.29
N TYR A 368 15.77 -15.63 -25.11
CA TYR A 368 16.62 -16.12 -26.19
C TYR A 368 17.98 -16.58 -25.67
N PHE A 369 18.67 -17.40 -26.47
CA PHE A 369 19.95 -18.01 -26.11
C PHE A 369 21.01 -16.97 -25.72
N ASP A 370 21.12 -15.85 -26.46
CA ASP A 370 22.08 -14.79 -26.16
C ASP A 370 21.86 -14.17 -24.77
N LYS A 371 20.59 -13.95 -24.41
CA LYS A 371 20.18 -13.42 -23.12
C LYS A 371 20.43 -14.44 -22.00
N ALA A 372 20.16 -15.71 -22.26
CA ALA A 372 20.43 -16.80 -21.32
C ALA A 372 21.93 -16.96 -21.04
N THR A 373 22.78 -16.88 -22.07
CA THR A 373 24.24 -16.92 -21.95
C THR A 373 24.77 -15.74 -21.14
N LYS A 374 24.35 -14.51 -21.48
CA LYS A 374 24.72 -13.29 -20.74
C LYS A 374 24.32 -13.40 -19.27
N ARG A 375 23.09 -13.84 -19.00
CA ARG A 375 22.60 -14.10 -17.63
C ARG A 375 23.47 -15.11 -16.89
N HIS A 376 23.83 -16.23 -17.52
CA HIS A 376 24.70 -17.24 -16.91
C HIS A 376 26.08 -16.65 -16.58
N SER A 377 26.72 -15.93 -17.51
CA SER A 377 28.02 -15.30 -17.30
C SER A 377 28.01 -14.35 -16.10
N SER A 378 26.94 -13.57 -15.89
CA SER A 378 26.86 -12.66 -14.75
C SER A 378 26.68 -13.31 -13.38
N LYS A 379 26.46 -14.63 -13.30
CA LYS A 379 26.57 -15.33 -12.01
C LYS A 379 27.97 -15.13 -11.39
N PHE A 380 29.01 -14.92 -12.21
CA PHE A 380 30.35 -14.56 -11.74
C PHE A 380 30.34 -13.36 -10.77
N PHE A 381 29.60 -12.29 -11.09
CA PHE A 381 29.48 -11.12 -10.19
C PHE A 381 28.73 -11.46 -8.88
N SER A 382 27.81 -12.42 -8.94
CA SER A 382 27.11 -12.89 -7.73
C SER A 382 28.04 -13.72 -6.83
N TYR A 383 29.00 -14.44 -7.39
CA TYR A 383 30.05 -15.14 -6.64
C TYR A 383 31.13 -14.20 -6.11
N LEU A 384 31.55 -13.20 -6.90
CA LEU A 384 32.53 -12.19 -6.48
C LEU A 384 32.08 -11.41 -5.24
N THR A 385 30.77 -11.26 -5.07
CA THR A 385 30.14 -10.62 -3.90
C THR A 385 29.92 -11.58 -2.73
N LEU A 386 30.71 -12.66 -2.62
CA LEU A 386 30.59 -13.69 -1.57
C LEU A 386 29.17 -14.26 -1.45
N GLY A 387 28.45 -14.35 -2.57
CA GLY A 387 27.08 -14.87 -2.61
C GLY A 387 25.98 -13.86 -2.29
N ILE A 388 26.30 -12.62 -1.91
CA ILE A 388 25.31 -11.56 -1.61
C ILE A 388 24.37 -11.34 -2.80
N GLY A 389 24.90 -11.39 -4.03
CA GLY A 389 24.09 -11.26 -5.24
C GLY A 389 22.95 -12.30 -5.35
N PHE A 390 23.08 -13.47 -4.72
CA PHE A 390 22.03 -14.49 -4.64
C PHE A 390 21.03 -14.23 -3.50
N ILE A 391 21.50 -13.69 -2.37
CA ILE A 391 20.67 -13.41 -1.19
C ILE A 391 19.67 -12.27 -1.47
N LEU A 392 19.95 -11.40 -2.46
CA LEU A 392 19.03 -10.33 -2.88
C LEU A 392 17.59 -10.80 -3.10
N ALA A 393 17.38 -12.04 -3.55
CA ALA A 393 16.04 -12.62 -3.72
C ALA A 393 15.21 -12.70 -2.42
N SER A 394 15.85 -12.67 -1.25
CA SER A 394 15.17 -12.66 0.05
C SER A 394 14.65 -11.29 0.45
N PHE A 395 15.18 -10.21 -0.15
CA PHE A 395 14.94 -8.83 0.29
C PHE A 395 14.13 -7.99 -0.70
N ASN A 396 13.78 -8.51 -1.88
CA ASN A 396 12.96 -7.77 -2.85
C ASN A 396 11.68 -8.52 -3.23
N LYS A 397 10.60 -7.75 -3.44
CA LYS A 397 9.23 -8.25 -3.69
C LYS A 397 9.11 -9.14 -4.93
N ILE A 398 9.98 -8.95 -5.93
CA ILE A 398 10.01 -9.72 -7.20
C ILE A 398 11.02 -10.89 -7.11
N LYS A 399 11.68 -11.06 -5.95
CA LYS A 399 12.69 -12.10 -5.65
C LYS A 399 13.77 -12.23 -6.72
N ARG A 400 14.20 -11.11 -7.32
CA ARG A 400 15.29 -11.08 -8.31
C ARG A 400 16.65 -11.14 -7.61
N VAL A 401 17.57 -11.89 -8.20
CA VAL A 401 18.99 -11.92 -7.82
C VAL A 401 19.80 -10.99 -8.73
N LEU A 402 21.05 -10.71 -8.40
CA LEU A 402 21.89 -9.75 -9.13
C LEU A 402 21.92 -10.00 -10.65
N HIS A 403 22.15 -11.25 -11.08
CA HIS A 403 22.17 -11.62 -12.50
C HIS A 403 20.80 -11.52 -13.19
N ASP A 404 19.69 -11.64 -12.45
CA ASP A 404 18.35 -11.40 -12.98
C ASP A 404 18.10 -9.90 -13.18
N ILE A 405 18.66 -9.05 -12.31
CA ILE A 405 18.55 -7.60 -12.41
C ILE A 405 19.34 -7.08 -13.61
N ILE A 406 20.60 -7.51 -13.76
CA ILE A 406 21.52 -7.04 -14.82
C ILE A 406 20.90 -7.28 -16.21
N TYR A 407 20.21 -8.40 -16.41
CA TYR A 407 19.68 -8.76 -17.72
C TYR A 407 18.15 -8.71 -17.82
N GLY A 408 17.45 -8.18 -16.82
CA GLY A 408 15.99 -8.07 -16.86
C GLY A 408 15.32 -9.42 -17.08
N CYS A 409 15.61 -10.37 -16.19
CA CYS A 409 14.99 -11.69 -16.16
C CYS A 409 14.17 -11.86 -14.87
N LEU A 410 13.25 -12.82 -14.91
CA LEU A 410 12.44 -13.25 -13.78
C LEU A 410 12.63 -14.77 -13.61
N VAL A 411 12.51 -15.26 -12.38
CA VAL A 411 12.33 -16.69 -12.14
C VAL A 411 11.02 -16.89 -11.41
N ILE A 412 10.11 -17.60 -12.06
CA ILE A 412 8.74 -17.81 -11.62
C ILE A 412 8.48 -19.30 -11.37
N LYS A 413 7.58 -19.59 -10.43
CA LYS A 413 7.01 -20.90 -10.19
C LYS A 413 6.04 -21.25 -11.30
N ASN A 414 5.98 -22.52 -11.66
CA ASN A 414 4.88 -23.09 -12.41
C ASN A 414 3.70 -23.18 -11.44
N ILE A 415 2.80 -22.20 -11.52
CA ILE A 415 1.46 -22.29 -10.93
C ILE A 415 0.56 -23.03 -11.91
#